data_AF-A0A4Q5PS93-F1
#
_entry.id   AF-A0A4Q5PS93-F1
#
_cell.length_a   1.000
_cell.length_b   1.000
_cell.length_c   1.000
_cell.angle_alpha   90.00
_cell.angle_beta   90.00
_cell.angle_gamma   90.00
#
_symmetry.space_group_name_H-M   'P 1'
#
loop_
_entity.id
_entity.type
_entity.pdbx_description
1 polymer ?
#
loop_
_entity_poly.entity_id
_entity_poly.type
_entity_poly.pdbx_seq_one_letter_code
_entity_poly.pdbx_strand_id
1 'polypeptide(L)'
;MSRTKKAINFTIASIISAFTLTACGGDYSGTQTQVPAVYYDTMYASQQQQAANQQSCCCSCQQGTGTATTPTAQQPTTIKPTTSPATVTPVTETVKPSTPTTTKPTTPTVKPTVKPTTPAASTASKGRQALDKVLEKISATNAIEAEIEKYEKSLKDGNSIIQGLKFWSKKPGSVKLEITSHSAKASNVGAKVTYKVGTGKATVRPGGALSFITKEMDQSDSNITSPNEYTPDSVDFFSMVKRLSETGYKADITGKTTLNGTEIYLIKVTNAGTNSFDARISHEIIGFDPKTFEVKLWEAYTPASEDAYFRITIKSFKALADLADSIFKV
;
A
#
# COMPACT_ATOMS: atom_id res chain seq x y z
N MET A 1 52.14 -5.72 18.77
CA MET A 1 50.97 -6.63 18.69
C MET A 1 49.71 -5.80 18.51
N SER A 2 49.31 -5.58 17.26
CA SER A 2 48.11 -4.81 16.89
C SER A 2 46.89 -5.73 16.94
N ARG A 3 45.92 -5.43 17.80
CA ARG A 3 44.65 -6.17 17.89
C ARG A 3 43.71 -5.64 16.80
N THR A 4 43.68 -6.36 15.68
CA THR A 4 42.69 -6.17 14.61
C THR A 4 41.30 -6.45 15.18
N LYS A 5 40.50 -5.40 15.38
CA LYS A 5 39.07 -5.51 15.68
C LYS A 5 38.39 -6.11 14.43
N LYS A 6 38.00 -7.38 14.50
CA LYS A 6 37.09 -7.99 13.52
C LYS A 6 35.74 -7.31 13.69
N ALA A 7 35.38 -6.43 12.75
CA ALA A 7 34.03 -5.95 12.59
C ALA A 7 33.17 -7.14 12.14
N ILE A 8 32.24 -7.57 12.99
CA ILE A 8 31.21 -8.53 12.62
C ILE A 8 30.16 -7.73 11.85
N ASN A 9 30.24 -7.76 10.52
CA ASN A 9 29.20 -7.23 9.64
C ASN A 9 27.95 -8.13 9.77
N PHE A 10 27.00 -7.72 10.61
CA PHE A 10 25.69 -8.35 10.73
C PHE A 10 24.74 -7.78 9.66
N THR A 11 24.61 -8.49 8.55
CA THR A 11 23.63 -8.17 7.52
C THR A 11 22.25 -8.65 7.96
N ILE A 12 21.46 -7.74 8.56
CA ILE A 12 20.00 -7.91 8.69
C ILE A 12 19.40 -7.61 7.30
N ALA A 13 19.54 -8.56 6.39
CA ALA A 13 18.78 -8.59 5.16
C ALA A 13 17.66 -9.62 5.32
N SER A 14 16.45 -9.26 4.89
CA SER A 14 15.26 -10.11 4.75
C SER A 14 14.15 -9.86 5.77
N ILE A 15 13.53 -8.67 5.72
CA ILE A 15 12.08 -8.61 5.98
C ILE A 15 11.30 -8.56 4.66
N ILE A 16 11.72 -7.84 3.61
CA ILE A 16 11.11 -7.95 2.26
C ILE A 16 12.19 -7.77 1.18
N SER A 17 12.90 -8.85 0.86
CA SER A 17 13.60 -9.04 -0.42
C SER A 17 13.82 -10.54 -0.62
N ALA A 18 13.49 -11.04 -1.81
CA ALA A 18 13.93 -12.33 -2.28
C ALA A 18 15.31 -12.14 -2.91
N PHE A 19 16.36 -12.63 -2.26
CA PHE A 19 17.62 -12.99 -2.92
C PHE A 19 18.10 -14.32 -2.35
N THR A 20 18.27 -15.27 -3.25
CA THR A 20 18.86 -16.58 -3.04
C THR A 20 20.32 -16.44 -2.60
N LEU A 21 20.66 -17.03 -1.46
CA LEU A 21 22.01 -17.46 -1.13
C LEU A 21 21.98 -18.98 -0.97
N THR A 22 22.47 -19.67 -1.99
CA THR A 22 22.83 -21.08 -1.97
C THR A 22 24.00 -21.28 -1.01
N ALA A 23 23.79 -22.10 0.02
CA ALA A 23 24.85 -22.86 0.67
C ALA A 23 24.27 -24.13 1.33
N CYS A 24 24.58 -25.26 0.70
CA CYS A 24 24.71 -26.63 1.25
C CYS A 24 23.54 -27.26 2.03
N GLY A 25 22.87 -28.20 1.35
CA GLY A 25 22.59 -29.54 1.88
C GLY A 25 21.27 -29.74 2.63
N GLY A 26 20.25 -30.21 1.92
CA GLY A 26 19.05 -30.77 2.51
C GLY A 26 17.93 -30.90 1.49
N ASP A 27 17.74 -32.10 0.94
CA ASP A 27 16.58 -32.43 0.11
C ASP A 27 15.30 -32.18 0.91
N TYR A 28 14.54 -31.16 0.52
CA TYR A 28 13.20 -30.91 1.04
C TYR A 28 12.21 -30.90 -0.12
N SER A 29 11.56 -32.04 -0.35
CA SER A 29 10.39 -32.18 -1.22
C SER A 29 9.16 -31.61 -0.50
N GLY A 30 9.07 -30.28 -0.43
CA GLY A 30 7.88 -29.58 0.04
C GLY A 30 6.85 -29.47 -1.07
N THR A 31 5.78 -30.25 -0.97
CA THR A 31 4.56 -30.12 -1.78
C THR A 31 4.04 -28.68 -1.74
N GLN A 32 3.85 -28.08 -2.92
CA GLN A 32 3.08 -26.84 -3.06
C GLN A 32 1.69 -27.06 -2.48
N THR A 33 1.44 -26.48 -1.31
CA THR A 33 0.09 -26.40 -0.78
C THR A 33 -0.62 -25.32 -1.58
N GLN A 34 -1.44 -25.74 -2.54
CA GLN A 34 -2.44 -24.85 -3.15
C GLN A 34 -3.31 -24.30 -2.02
N VAL A 35 -3.23 -22.99 -1.80
CA VAL A 35 -4.16 -22.29 -0.92
C VAL A 35 -5.53 -22.37 -1.60
N PRO A 36 -6.58 -22.91 -0.93
CA PRO A 36 -7.89 -23.02 -1.55
C PRO A 36 -8.44 -21.62 -1.84
N ALA A 37 -8.61 -21.33 -3.13
CA ALA A 37 -9.39 -20.21 -3.64
C ALA A 37 -10.88 -20.46 -3.36
N VAL A 38 -11.28 -20.38 -2.09
CA VAL A 38 -12.68 -20.48 -1.68
C VAL A 38 -13.00 -19.21 -0.91
N TYR A 39 -13.27 -18.12 -1.63
CA TYR A 39 -14.16 -17.04 -1.14
C TYR A 39 -14.48 -15.93 -2.15
N TYR A 40 -13.80 -15.86 -3.31
CA TYR A 40 -13.86 -14.66 -4.16
C TYR A 40 -14.67 -14.79 -5.47
N ASP A 41 -14.99 -16.02 -5.91
CA ASP A 41 -15.74 -16.21 -7.18
C ASP A 41 -17.23 -15.82 -7.08
N THR A 42 -17.85 -15.92 -5.89
CA THR A 42 -19.29 -15.65 -5.74
C THR A 42 -19.66 -14.16 -5.71
N MET A 43 -18.73 -13.25 -5.35
CA MET A 43 -19.05 -11.82 -5.32
C MET A 43 -19.12 -11.19 -6.72
N TYR A 44 -18.21 -11.55 -7.63
CA TYR A 44 -18.22 -11.03 -8.99
C TYR A 44 -19.16 -11.80 -9.93
N ALA A 45 -19.34 -13.11 -9.72
CA ALA A 45 -20.30 -13.90 -10.52
C ALA A 45 -21.75 -13.39 -10.37
N SER A 46 -22.15 -12.90 -9.20
CA SER A 46 -23.52 -12.37 -8.99
C SER A 46 -23.83 -11.07 -9.75
N GLN A 47 -22.81 -10.28 -10.16
CA GLN A 47 -22.99 -9.11 -11.02
C GLN A 47 -23.02 -9.47 -12.51
N GLN A 48 -22.28 -10.49 -12.96
CA GLN A 48 -22.32 -10.93 -14.36
C GLN A 48 -23.53 -11.83 -14.68
N GLN A 49 -24.07 -12.55 -13.70
CA GLN A 49 -25.21 -13.47 -13.93
C GLN A 49 -26.55 -12.76 -14.15
N GLN A 50 -26.66 -11.46 -13.84
CA GLN A 50 -27.81 -10.63 -14.26
C GLN A 50 -27.69 -10.09 -15.69
N ALA A 51 -26.51 -10.13 -16.32
CA ALA A 51 -26.29 -9.72 -17.70
C ALA A 51 -26.32 -10.89 -18.71
N ALA A 52 -26.09 -12.13 -18.26
CA ALA A 52 -25.95 -13.30 -19.13
C ALA A 52 -27.20 -14.20 -19.28
N ASN A 53 -28.33 -13.87 -18.62
CA ASN A 53 -29.58 -14.65 -18.72
C ASN A 53 -30.39 -14.38 -20.01
N GLN A 54 -29.70 -14.21 -21.14
CA GLN A 54 -30.27 -14.28 -22.49
C GLN A 54 -29.26 -14.88 -23.49
N GLN A 55 -28.76 -16.11 -23.31
CA GLN A 55 -28.46 -16.98 -24.46
C GLN A 55 -28.15 -18.44 -24.10
N SER A 56 -29.14 -19.30 -24.40
CA SER A 56 -29.04 -20.59 -25.10
C SER A 56 -27.80 -21.49 -24.92
N CYS A 57 -28.05 -22.61 -24.21
CA CYS A 57 -27.82 -24.02 -24.57
C CYS A 57 -26.62 -24.51 -25.42
N CYS A 58 -26.16 -25.70 -24.98
CA CYS A 58 -25.48 -26.81 -25.70
C CYS A 58 -23.94 -26.83 -25.76
N CYS A 59 -23.31 -27.72 -24.97
CA CYS A 59 -22.70 -28.97 -25.46
C CYS A 59 -21.66 -29.54 -24.47
N SER A 60 -21.79 -30.85 -24.22
CA SER A 60 -20.82 -31.75 -23.61
C SER A 60 -19.67 -32.07 -24.58
N CYS A 61 -18.45 -32.30 -24.05
CA CYS A 61 -17.70 -33.57 -24.23
C CYS A 61 -16.20 -33.47 -23.88
N GLN A 62 -15.75 -34.57 -23.27
CA GLN A 62 -14.45 -35.26 -23.39
C GLN A 62 -13.20 -34.80 -22.61
N GLN A 63 -12.80 -35.74 -21.74
CA GLN A 63 -11.51 -35.91 -21.09
C GLN A 63 -10.46 -36.37 -22.10
N GLY A 64 -9.25 -35.83 -21.99
CA GLY A 64 -8.05 -36.30 -22.68
C GLY A 64 -6.86 -36.33 -21.72
N THR A 65 -6.40 -37.53 -21.42
CA THR A 65 -5.14 -37.83 -20.72
C THR A 65 -3.95 -37.62 -21.65
N GLY A 66 -2.91 -36.91 -21.21
CA GLY A 66 -1.70 -36.64 -21.98
C GLY A 66 -0.45 -36.57 -21.10
N THR A 67 0.54 -37.36 -21.50
CA THR A 67 1.80 -37.79 -20.87
C THR A 67 2.83 -36.71 -20.55
N ALA A 68 3.65 -37.01 -19.54
CA ALA A 68 4.83 -36.28 -19.08
C ALA A 68 6.01 -36.33 -20.06
N THR A 69 6.73 -35.22 -20.18
CA THR A 69 8.08 -35.14 -20.78
C THR A 69 9.03 -34.37 -19.86
N THR A 70 10.20 -34.95 -19.67
CA THR A 70 11.32 -34.49 -18.83
C THR A 70 12.08 -33.35 -19.52
N PRO A 71 12.45 -32.26 -18.82
CA PRO A 71 13.35 -31.27 -19.38
C PRO A 71 14.84 -31.59 -19.08
N THR A 72 15.62 -31.58 -20.16
CA THR A 72 17.09 -31.66 -20.22
C THR A 72 17.74 -30.41 -19.62
N ALA A 73 18.72 -30.61 -18.74
CA ALA A 73 19.51 -29.55 -18.12
C ALA A 73 20.42 -28.83 -19.12
N GLN A 74 20.33 -27.50 -19.19
CA GLN A 74 21.29 -26.65 -19.89
C GLN A 74 22.24 -25.97 -18.90
N GLN A 75 23.52 -26.03 -19.24
CA GLN A 75 24.69 -25.57 -18.50
C GLN A 75 24.81 -24.03 -18.57
N PRO A 76 25.17 -23.32 -17.49
CA PRO A 76 25.33 -21.87 -17.52
C PRO A 76 26.70 -21.44 -18.07
N THR A 77 26.69 -20.53 -19.04
CA THR A 77 27.87 -19.81 -19.53
C THR A 77 28.21 -18.61 -18.65
N THR A 78 29.46 -18.54 -18.22
CA THR A 78 30.05 -17.51 -17.36
C THR A 78 30.29 -16.22 -18.16
N ILE A 79 29.68 -15.10 -17.74
CA ILE A 79 29.98 -13.76 -18.29
C ILE A 79 30.76 -12.95 -17.24
N LYS A 80 31.95 -12.50 -17.64
CA LYS A 80 32.90 -11.71 -16.85
C LYS A 80 32.49 -10.23 -16.83
N PRO A 81 32.51 -9.53 -15.68
CA PRO A 81 32.22 -8.10 -15.63
C PRO A 81 33.47 -7.25 -15.94
N THR A 82 33.31 -6.25 -16.80
CA THR A 82 34.30 -5.18 -17.04
C THR A 82 33.83 -3.93 -16.31
N THR A 83 34.54 -3.55 -15.25
CA THR A 83 34.38 -2.28 -14.55
C THR A 83 35.38 -1.25 -15.09
N SER A 84 34.91 -0.04 -15.40
CA SER A 84 35.72 1.16 -15.33
C SER A 84 34.81 2.38 -15.04
N PRO A 85 34.99 3.10 -13.91
CA PRO A 85 34.25 4.32 -13.63
C PRO A 85 34.95 5.53 -14.26
N ALA A 86 34.19 6.35 -14.99
CA ALA A 86 34.63 7.66 -15.47
C ALA A 86 34.35 8.72 -14.40
N THR A 87 35.41 9.44 -14.02
CA THR A 87 35.42 10.60 -13.13
C THR A 87 34.73 11.78 -13.79
N VAL A 88 33.73 12.37 -13.13
CA VAL A 88 33.02 13.59 -13.60
C VAL A 88 33.57 14.80 -12.86
N THR A 89 34.09 15.76 -13.63
CA THR A 89 34.58 17.07 -13.16
C THR A 89 33.40 18.04 -13.01
N PRO A 90 33.30 18.82 -11.92
CA PRO A 90 32.26 19.84 -11.79
C PRO A 90 32.57 21.06 -12.66
N VAL A 91 31.59 21.48 -13.47
CA VAL A 91 31.60 22.73 -14.24
C VAL A 91 30.96 23.83 -13.38
N THR A 92 31.73 24.88 -13.11
CA THR A 92 31.27 26.10 -12.44
C THR A 92 30.61 27.02 -13.47
N GLU A 93 29.30 27.26 -13.36
CA GLU A 93 28.59 28.23 -14.18
C GLU A 93 28.68 29.64 -13.57
N THR A 94 29.25 30.56 -14.34
CA THR A 94 29.33 31.99 -14.03
C THR A 94 28.01 32.67 -14.38
N VAL A 95 27.32 33.23 -13.38
CA VAL A 95 26.08 34.00 -13.55
C VAL A 95 26.39 35.37 -14.16
N LYS A 96 25.78 35.66 -15.32
CA LYS A 96 25.84 36.95 -16.02
C LYS A 96 24.80 37.92 -15.43
N PRO A 97 25.12 39.22 -15.19
CA PRO A 97 24.15 40.19 -14.68
C PRO A 97 23.11 40.55 -15.75
N SER A 98 21.84 40.58 -15.35
CA SER A 98 20.71 40.99 -16.17
C SER A 98 20.52 42.51 -16.14
N THR A 99 20.45 43.12 -17.32
CA THR A 99 20.20 44.55 -17.55
C THR A 99 18.75 44.92 -17.21
N PRO A 100 18.47 46.06 -16.55
CA PRO A 100 17.10 46.51 -16.30
C PRO A 100 16.49 47.12 -17.56
N THR A 101 15.36 46.58 -18.01
CA THR A 101 14.57 47.12 -19.12
C THR A 101 13.52 48.08 -18.58
N THR A 102 13.63 49.36 -18.94
CA THR A 102 12.66 50.42 -18.64
C THR A 102 11.39 50.21 -19.45
N THR A 103 10.26 49.93 -18.79
CA THR A 103 8.94 49.83 -19.43
C THR A 103 8.24 51.18 -19.52
N LYS A 104 7.74 51.48 -20.71
CA LYS A 104 6.95 52.67 -21.08
C LYS A 104 5.54 52.61 -20.47
N PRO A 105 4.92 53.74 -20.07
CA PRO A 105 3.54 53.75 -19.57
C PRO A 105 2.54 53.46 -20.69
N THR A 106 1.75 52.39 -20.54
CA THR A 106 0.62 52.08 -21.40
C THR A 106 -0.67 52.66 -20.81
N THR A 107 -1.41 53.39 -21.64
CA THR A 107 -2.70 54.01 -21.39
C THR A 107 -3.74 53.00 -20.85
N PRO A 108 -4.59 53.36 -19.87
CA PRO A 108 -5.56 52.45 -19.30
C PRO A 108 -6.74 52.22 -20.25
N THR A 109 -6.81 51.03 -20.84
CA THR A 109 -8.01 50.53 -21.51
C THR A 109 -9.00 50.06 -20.45
N VAL A 110 -10.15 50.74 -20.37
CA VAL A 110 -11.28 50.40 -19.49
C VAL A 110 -11.76 48.98 -19.83
N LYS A 111 -11.46 48.04 -18.93
CA LYS A 111 -11.94 46.66 -18.99
C LYS A 111 -13.39 46.65 -18.48
N PRO A 112 -14.36 46.05 -19.20
CA PRO A 112 -15.72 45.96 -18.71
C PRO A 112 -15.74 45.15 -17.40
N THR A 113 -16.38 45.72 -16.37
CA THR A 113 -16.59 45.12 -15.07
C THR A 113 -17.45 43.86 -15.24
N VAL A 114 -16.79 42.70 -15.36
CA VAL A 114 -17.45 41.40 -15.29
C VAL A 114 -17.92 41.24 -13.85
N LYS A 115 -19.24 41.22 -13.66
CA LYS A 115 -19.90 40.90 -12.39
C LYS A 115 -19.27 39.62 -11.82
N PRO A 116 -18.84 39.59 -10.55
CA PRO A 116 -18.34 38.36 -9.94
C PRO A 116 -19.46 37.33 -9.97
N THR A 117 -19.32 36.33 -10.83
CA THR A 117 -20.16 35.14 -10.78
C THR A 117 -19.81 34.45 -9.48
N THR A 118 -20.65 34.60 -8.47
CA THR A 118 -20.57 33.86 -7.21
C THR A 118 -20.36 32.39 -7.56
N PRO A 119 -19.26 31.74 -7.11
CA PRO A 119 -19.05 30.32 -7.35
C PRO A 119 -20.30 29.58 -6.88
N ALA A 120 -20.94 28.84 -7.78
CA ALA A 120 -22.06 27.99 -7.42
C ALA A 120 -21.59 27.10 -6.26
N ALA A 121 -22.29 27.19 -5.12
CA ALA A 121 -22.06 26.30 -4.00
C ALA A 121 -22.19 24.86 -4.52
N SER A 122 -21.06 24.20 -4.70
CA SER A 122 -21.01 22.81 -5.17
C SER A 122 -21.71 21.97 -4.11
N THR A 123 -22.93 21.52 -4.39
CA THR A 123 -23.63 20.55 -3.56
C THR A 123 -22.80 19.27 -3.61
N ALA A 124 -22.02 19.00 -2.55
CA ALA A 124 -21.15 17.84 -2.51
C ALA A 124 -21.94 16.56 -2.82
N SER A 125 -21.39 15.70 -3.68
CA SER A 125 -22.04 14.43 -4.03
C SER A 125 -22.30 13.59 -2.77
N LYS A 126 -23.32 12.71 -2.80
CA LYS A 126 -23.59 11.80 -1.67
C LYS A 126 -22.36 10.95 -1.30
N GLY A 127 -21.57 10.54 -2.30
CA GLY A 127 -20.32 9.82 -2.08
C GLY A 127 -19.25 10.66 -1.41
N ARG A 128 -19.11 11.95 -1.77
CA ARG A 128 -18.19 12.85 -1.07
C ARG A 128 -18.62 13.09 0.37
N GLN A 129 -19.90 13.33 0.62
CA GLN A 129 -20.42 13.49 1.99
C GLN A 129 -20.18 12.23 2.85
N ALA A 130 -20.35 11.04 2.27
CA ALA A 130 -20.06 9.78 2.96
C ALA A 130 -18.56 9.63 3.25
N LEU A 131 -17.69 9.94 2.27
CA LEU A 131 -16.25 9.91 2.45
C LEU A 131 -15.82 10.87 3.56
N ASP A 132 -16.29 12.12 3.53
CA ASP A 132 -15.94 13.13 4.52
C ASP A 132 -16.30 12.67 5.94
N LYS A 133 -17.44 11.98 6.14
CA LYS A 133 -17.81 11.39 7.45
C LYS A 133 -16.88 10.26 7.89
N VAL A 134 -16.44 9.41 6.97
CA VAL A 134 -15.45 8.35 7.25
C VAL A 134 -14.12 8.98 7.67
N LEU A 135 -13.65 9.99 6.91
CA LEU A 135 -12.41 10.69 7.22
C LEU A 135 -12.50 11.46 8.54
N GLU A 136 -13.63 12.11 8.81
CA GLU A 136 -13.92 12.80 10.07
C GLU A 136 -13.89 11.82 11.24
N LYS A 137 -14.52 10.65 11.12
CA LYS A 137 -14.52 9.61 12.16
C LYS A 137 -13.10 9.19 12.55
N ILE A 138 -12.24 8.97 11.55
CA ILE A 138 -10.83 8.62 11.79
C ILE A 138 -10.09 9.81 12.40
N SER A 139 -10.27 11.01 11.84
CA SER A 139 -9.60 12.24 12.29
C SER A 139 -9.98 12.64 13.71
N ALA A 140 -11.23 12.42 14.12
CA ALA A 140 -11.74 12.73 15.46
C ALA A 140 -11.24 11.73 16.51
N THR A 141 -10.86 10.52 16.09
CA THR A 141 -10.41 9.46 17.00
C THR A 141 -9.02 9.78 17.54
N ASN A 142 -8.85 9.76 18.86
CA ASN A 142 -7.57 10.05 19.51
C ASN A 142 -6.60 8.88 19.44
N ALA A 143 -7.12 7.66 19.61
CA ALA A 143 -6.36 6.45 19.48
C ALA A 143 -7.17 5.33 18.82
N ILE A 144 -6.51 4.53 18.00
CA ILE A 144 -7.12 3.41 17.26
C ILE A 144 -6.42 2.13 17.67
N GLU A 145 -7.20 1.09 17.94
CA GLU A 145 -6.74 -0.30 17.94
C GLU A 145 -7.50 -1.05 16.83
N ALA A 146 -6.78 -1.76 15.96
CA ALA A 146 -7.39 -2.52 14.88
C ALA A 146 -6.67 -3.84 14.60
N GLU A 147 -7.43 -4.85 14.18
CA GLU A 147 -6.90 -6.07 13.57
C GLU A 147 -7.17 -6.03 12.07
N ILE A 148 -6.12 -6.21 11.29
CA ILE A 148 -6.11 -6.00 9.85
C ILE A 148 -5.62 -7.26 9.16
N GLU A 149 -6.25 -7.60 8.04
CA GLU A 149 -5.71 -8.50 7.03
C GLU A 149 -5.32 -7.65 5.82
N LYS A 150 -4.04 -7.64 5.51
CA LYS A 150 -3.48 -6.92 4.38
C LYS A 150 -3.15 -7.91 3.27
N TYR A 151 -3.66 -7.66 2.08
CA TYR A 151 -3.26 -8.31 0.84
C TYR A 151 -2.51 -7.31 -0.03
N GLU A 152 -1.42 -7.74 -0.65
CA GLU A 152 -0.68 -6.94 -1.62
C GLU A 152 -0.09 -7.81 -2.71
N LYS A 153 -0.37 -7.46 -3.96
CA LYS A 153 0.26 -7.98 -5.16
C LYS A 153 1.34 -7.02 -5.61
N SER A 154 2.55 -7.52 -5.74
CA SER A 154 3.68 -6.79 -6.29
C SER A 154 3.44 -6.51 -7.76
N LEU A 155 3.49 -5.24 -8.13
CA LEU A 155 3.36 -4.80 -9.52
C LEU A 155 4.60 -5.12 -10.37
N LYS A 156 5.72 -5.46 -9.73
CA LYS A 156 6.98 -5.77 -10.41
C LYS A 156 7.06 -7.22 -10.87
N ASP A 157 6.64 -8.16 -10.03
CA ASP A 157 6.81 -9.61 -10.26
C ASP A 157 5.50 -10.41 -10.17
N GLY A 158 4.38 -9.76 -9.83
CA GLY A 158 3.06 -10.40 -9.72
C GLY A 158 2.86 -11.24 -8.46
N ASN A 159 3.88 -11.39 -7.61
CA ASN A 159 3.78 -12.17 -6.38
C ASN A 159 2.83 -11.50 -5.39
N SER A 160 2.01 -12.31 -4.71
CA SER A 160 1.05 -11.81 -3.73
C SER A 160 1.45 -12.22 -2.31
N ILE A 161 1.23 -11.32 -1.35
CA ILE A 161 1.46 -11.55 0.07
C ILE A 161 0.18 -11.22 0.84
N ILE A 162 -0.15 -12.07 1.81
CA ILE A 162 -1.22 -11.84 2.79
C ILE A 162 -0.59 -11.76 4.18
N GLN A 163 -0.93 -10.72 4.94
CA GLN A 163 -0.41 -10.49 6.29
C GLN A 163 -1.55 -10.17 7.26
N GLY A 164 -1.55 -10.82 8.42
CA GLY A 164 -2.32 -10.37 9.57
C GLY A 164 -1.52 -9.34 10.34
N LEU A 165 -2.16 -8.25 10.75
CA LEU A 165 -1.54 -7.16 11.48
C LEU A 165 -2.40 -6.78 12.68
N LYS A 166 -1.74 -6.49 13.80
CA LYS A 166 -2.30 -5.63 14.85
C LYS A 166 -1.78 -4.22 14.67
N PHE A 167 -2.71 -3.26 14.68
CA PHE A 167 -2.45 -1.85 14.46
C PHE A 167 -2.85 -1.08 15.72
N TRP A 168 -1.95 -0.24 16.20
CA TRP A 168 -2.24 0.75 17.22
C TRP A 168 -1.79 2.12 16.73
N SER A 169 -2.62 3.12 16.93
CA SER A 169 -2.21 4.51 16.73
C SER A 169 -2.73 5.43 17.81
N LYS A 170 -1.99 6.51 18.06
CA LYS A 170 -2.34 7.55 19.03
C LYS A 170 -1.86 8.91 18.52
N LYS A 171 -2.68 9.96 18.69
CA LYS A 171 -2.27 11.34 18.42
C LYS A 171 -1.13 11.78 19.35
N PRO A 172 -0.12 12.53 18.86
CA PRO A 172 -0.04 13.16 17.54
C PRO A 172 0.74 12.31 16.50
N GLY A 173 0.33 11.07 16.24
CA GLY A 173 0.81 10.27 15.11
C GLY A 173 1.82 9.19 15.48
N SER A 174 1.80 8.68 16.71
CA SER A 174 2.52 7.45 17.05
C SER A 174 1.75 6.26 16.50
N VAL A 175 2.43 5.37 15.79
CA VAL A 175 1.86 4.16 15.21
C VAL A 175 2.72 2.96 15.55
N LYS A 176 2.07 1.83 15.87
CA LYS A 176 2.70 0.54 16.02
C LYS A 176 1.97 -0.50 15.17
N LEU A 177 2.75 -1.30 14.47
CA LEU A 177 2.33 -2.47 13.72
C LEU A 177 2.97 -3.70 14.33
N GLU A 178 2.20 -4.79 14.44
CA GLU A 178 2.71 -6.12 14.78
C GLU A 178 2.18 -7.15 13.79
N ILE A 179 3.08 -7.91 13.17
CA ILE A 179 2.71 -8.97 12.23
C ILE A 179 2.22 -10.19 13.01
N THR A 180 0.96 -10.57 12.83
CA THR A 180 0.35 -11.74 13.49
C THR A 180 0.30 -12.98 12.59
N SER A 181 0.31 -12.78 11.26
CA SER A 181 0.43 -13.88 10.29
C SER A 181 1.08 -13.38 9.00
N HIS A 182 1.72 -14.26 8.24
CA HIS A 182 2.38 -13.90 6.98
C HIS A 182 2.44 -15.11 6.04
N SER A 183 1.81 -15.01 4.86
CA SER A 183 1.65 -16.14 3.93
C SER A 183 2.96 -16.73 3.41
N ALA A 184 3.96 -15.88 3.15
CA ALA A 184 5.22 -16.31 2.53
C ALA A 184 6.39 -16.55 3.52
N LYS A 185 6.33 -16.02 4.75
CA LYS A 185 7.49 -15.95 5.66
C LYS A 185 7.06 -16.01 7.12
N ALA A 186 7.00 -17.21 7.69
CA ALA A 186 6.66 -17.41 9.10
C ALA A 186 7.62 -16.68 10.07
N SER A 187 8.89 -16.47 9.66
CA SER A 187 9.89 -15.71 10.44
C SER A 187 9.50 -14.25 10.69
N ASN A 188 8.59 -13.69 9.89
CA ASN A 188 8.12 -12.31 10.05
C ASN A 188 7.04 -12.19 11.14
N VAL A 189 6.43 -13.30 11.58
CA VAL A 189 5.42 -13.28 12.64
C VAL A 189 6.05 -12.83 13.96
N GLY A 190 5.38 -11.90 14.64
CA GLY A 190 5.85 -11.22 15.85
C GLY A 190 6.76 -10.02 15.59
N ALA A 191 7.12 -9.73 14.33
CA ALA A 191 7.85 -8.52 13.99
C ALA A 191 7.02 -7.28 14.35
N LYS A 192 7.69 -6.27 14.91
CA LYS A 192 7.06 -5.01 15.34
C LYS A 192 7.74 -3.84 14.67
N VAL A 193 6.93 -2.90 14.22
CA VAL A 193 7.39 -1.62 13.68
C VAL A 193 6.67 -0.53 14.45
N THR A 194 7.41 0.40 15.04
CA THR A 194 6.86 1.62 15.61
C THR A 194 7.45 2.82 14.91
N TYR A 195 6.62 3.79 14.59
CA TYR A 195 7.05 5.03 13.96
C TYR A 195 6.19 6.20 14.41
N LYS A 196 6.69 7.40 14.13
CA LYS A 196 5.93 8.63 14.27
C LYS A 196 5.72 9.22 12.87
N VAL A 197 4.49 9.56 12.53
CA VAL A 197 4.15 10.10 11.20
C VAL A 197 5.02 11.34 10.91
N GLY A 198 5.62 11.38 9.73
CA GLY A 198 6.43 12.50 9.25
C GLY A 198 7.87 12.59 9.77
N THR A 199 8.35 11.63 10.57
CA THR A 199 9.77 11.63 11.01
C THR A 199 10.70 10.95 10.01
N GLY A 200 10.17 10.15 9.08
CA GLY A 200 10.97 9.34 8.15
C GLY A 200 11.76 8.21 8.82
N LYS A 201 11.60 8.00 10.13
CA LYS A 201 12.28 6.95 10.90
C LYS A 201 11.27 5.97 11.50
N ALA A 202 11.70 4.73 11.66
CA ALA A 202 10.95 3.67 12.34
C ALA A 202 11.88 2.84 13.22
N THR A 203 11.35 2.41 14.37
CA THR A 203 11.97 1.44 15.26
C THR A 203 11.42 0.05 14.94
N VAL A 204 12.28 -0.87 14.56
CA VAL A 204 11.95 -2.21 14.07
C VAL A 204 12.50 -3.25 15.03
N ARG A 205 11.69 -4.24 15.36
CA ARG A 205 12.11 -5.45 16.08
C ARG A 205 11.65 -6.67 15.29
N PRO A 206 12.58 -7.50 14.81
CA PRO A 206 12.23 -8.70 14.04
C PRO A 206 11.38 -9.69 14.84
N GLY A 207 10.68 -10.56 14.11
CA GLY A 207 10.02 -11.72 14.67
C GLY A 207 10.99 -12.86 15.02
N GLY A 208 10.45 -13.93 15.61
CA GLY A 208 11.18 -15.17 15.87
C GLY A 208 12.39 -15.01 16.82
N ALA A 209 13.48 -15.72 16.49
CA ALA A 209 14.68 -15.81 17.32
C ALA A 209 15.42 -14.48 17.51
N LEU A 210 15.17 -13.47 16.67
CA LEU A 210 15.83 -12.16 16.72
C LEU A 210 15.00 -11.09 17.44
N SER A 211 13.94 -11.49 18.14
CA SER A 211 13.02 -10.58 18.83
C SER A 211 13.62 -9.78 19.99
N PHE A 212 14.87 -10.03 20.35
CA PHE A 212 15.62 -9.26 21.35
C PHE A 212 16.37 -8.05 20.75
N ILE A 213 16.43 -7.91 19.42
CA ILE A 213 17.14 -6.82 18.75
C ILE A 213 16.14 -5.77 18.29
N THR A 214 16.32 -4.54 18.75
CA THR A 214 15.60 -3.37 18.24
C THR A 214 16.58 -2.50 17.43
N LYS A 215 16.15 -2.05 16.25
CA LYS A 215 16.95 -1.21 15.36
C LYS A 215 16.14 -0.03 14.83
N GLU A 216 16.72 1.16 14.81
CA GLU A 216 16.17 2.31 14.08
C GLU A 216 16.56 2.23 12.61
N MET A 217 15.59 2.45 11.73
CA MET A 217 15.71 2.35 10.28
C MET A 217 14.97 3.52 9.62
N ASP A 218 15.41 3.92 8.42
CA ASP A 218 14.66 4.84 7.58
C ASP A 218 13.37 4.16 7.09
N GLN A 219 12.24 4.88 7.07
CA GLN A 219 10.96 4.33 6.59
C GLN A 219 10.99 3.93 5.12
N SER A 220 11.93 4.48 4.35
CA SER A 220 12.22 4.12 2.96
C SER A 220 13.19 2.94 2.83
N ASP A 221 13.68 2.35 3.93
CA ASP A 221 14.55 1.17 3.87
C ASP A 221 13.75 -0.01 3.31
N SER A 222 14.34 -0.69 2.31
CA SER A 222 13.70 -1.80 1.60
C SER A 222 13.31 -2.98 2.50
N ASN A 223 13.87 -3.06 3.72
CA ASN A 223 13.47 -4.05 4.71
C ASN A 223 12.13 -3.74 5.38
N ILE A 224 11.63 -2.51 5.32
CA ILE A 224 10.34 -2.13 5.93
C ILE A 224 9.33 -1.53 4.96
N THR A 225 9.73 -1.21 3.73
CA THR A 225 8.78 -0.86 2.67
C THR A 225 8.04 -2.07 2.16
N SER A 226 6.84 -1.85 1.63
CA SER A 226 6.07 -2.89 0.96
C SER A 226 6.72 -3.37 -0.35
N PRO A 227 6.26 -4.48 -0.95
CA PRO A 227 6.68 -4.90 -2.30
C PRO A 227 6.46 -3.85 -3.39
N ASN A 228 5.51 -2.93 -3.20
CA ASN A 228 5.25 -1.81 -4.10
C ASN A 228 5.92 -0.50 -3.66
N GLU A 229 6.90 -0.60 -2.74
CA GLU A 229 7.72 0.51 -2.22
C GLU A 229 6.96 1.51 -1.35
N TYR A 230 5.82 1.10 -0.78
CA TYR A 230 5.10 1.93 0.18
C TYR A 230 5.82 1.95 1.53
N THR A 231 6.08 3.16 2.03
CA THR A 231 6.52 3.36 3.43
C THR A 231 5.35 3.06 4.38
N PRO A 232 5.61 2.61 5.62
CA PRO A 232 4.55 2.34 6.58
C PRO A 232 3.60 3.53 6.78
N ASP A 233 4.13 4.75 6.87
CA ASP A 233 3.30 5.95 7.02
C ASP A 233 2.47 6.27 5.77
N SER A 234 2.88 5.91 4.55
CA SER A 234 2.10 6.21 3.33
C SER A 234 0.79 5.41 3.20
N VAL A 235 0.70 4.27 3.89
CA VAL A 235 -0.42 3.31 3.82
C VAL A 235 -1.16 3.14 5.15
N ASP A 236 -1.08 4.13 6.04
CA ASP A 236 -1.84 4.14 7.29
C ASP A 236 -3.12 4.99 7.23
N PHE A 237 -3.93 4.91 8.28
CA PHE A 237 -5.17 5.67 8.38
C PHE A 237 -4.97 7.19 8.38
N PHE A 238 -3.85 7.69 8.93
CA PHE A 238 -3.60 9.14 8.98
C PHE A 238 -3.22 9.68 7.60
N SER A 239 -2.39 8.96 6.86
CA SER A 239 -2.04 9.34 5.49
C SER A 239 -3.20 9.17 4.54
N MET A 240 -4.04 8.14 4.72
CA MET A 240 -5.32 8.04 4.00
C MET A 240 -6.20 9.27 4.27
N VAL A 241 -6.39 9.66 5.53
CA VAL A 241 -7.14 10.86 5.89
C VAL A 241 -6.54 12.11 5.26
N LYS A 242 -5.23 12.33 5.47
CA LYS A 242 -4.52 13.50 4.95
C LYS A 242 -4.74 13.61 3.45
N ARG A 243 -4.46 12.53 2.72
CA ARG A 243 -4.58 12.47 1.26
C ARG A 243 -6.02 12.69 0.80
N LEU A 244 -6.97 11.91 1.31
CA LEU A 244 -8.33 11.93 0.80
C LEU A 244 -9.13 13.16 1.26
N SER A 245 -8.64 13.89 2.25
CA SER A 245 -9.20 15.19 2.66
C SER A 245 -8.93 16.29 1.62
N GLU A 246 -7.92 16.14 0.77
CA GLU A 246 -7.55 17.15 -0.23
C GLU A 246 -8.65 17.35 -1.28
N THR A 247 -8.73 18.57 -1.80
CA THR A 247 -9.59 18.91 -2.93
C THR A 247 -8.95 18.33 -4.20
N GLY A 248 -9.60 17.37 -4.84
CA GLY A 248 -9.05 16.69 -6.02
C GLY A 248 -9.61 15.29 -6.23
N TYR A 249 -10.19 14.71 -5.20
CA TYR A 249 -10.84 13.40 -5.27
C TYR A 249 -12.34 13.50 -5.49
N LYS A 250 -12.82 12.76 -6.48
CA LYS A 250 -14.25 12.45 -6.68
C LYS A 250 -14.59 11.17 -5.92
N ALA A 251 -15.74 11.17 -5.29
CA ALA A 251 -16.20 10.06 -4.48
C ALA A 251 -17.66 9.74 -4.82
N ASP A 252 -17.90 8.49 -5.20
CA ASP A 252 -19.22 7.99 -5.61
C ASP A 252 -19.54 6.70 -4.84
N ILE A 253 -20.77 6.57 -4.34
CA ILE A 253 -21.22 5.30 -3.75
C ILE A 253 -21.52 4.36 -4.90
N THR A 254 -20.74 3.29 -5.05
CA THR A 254 -20.84 2.35 -6.17
C THR A 254 -21.61 1.09 -5.83
N GLY A 255 -21.83 0.81 -4.56
CA GLY A 255 -22.59 -0.36 -4.15
C GLY A 255 -22.58 -0.60 -2.66
N LYS A 256 -23.05 -1.79 -2.29
CA LYS A 256 -23.00 -2.32 -0.93
C LYS A 256 -22.69 -3.80 -0.96
N THR A 257 -22.09 -4.30 0.10
CA THR A 257 -21.75 -5.71 0.22
C THR A 257 -21.74 -6.14 1.69
N THR A 258 -21.47 -7.41 1.97
CA THR A 258 -21.29 -7.92 3.33
C THR A 258 -19.85 -8.36 3.53
N LEU A 259 -19.22 -7.87 4.59
CA LEU A 259 -17.85 -8.23 4.98
C LEU A 259 -17.85 -8.69 6.43
N ASN A 260 -17.44 -9.93 6.68
CA ASN A 260 -17.46 -10.57 8.02
C ASN A 260 -18.83 -10.44 8.72
N GLY A 261 -19.92 -10.63 7.97
CA GLY A 261 -21.29 -10.51 8.49
C GLY A 261 -21.79 -9.07 8.71
N THR A 262 -21.00 -8.05 8.38
CA THR A 262 -21.39 -6.64 8.47
C THR A 262 -21.71 -6.08 7.09
N GLU A 263 -22.89 -5.47 6.92
CA GLU A 263 -23.20 -4.71 5.70
C GLU A 263 -22.30 -3.47 5.62
N ILE A 264 -21.62 -3.29 4.49
CA ILE A 264 -20.78 -2.14 4.21
C ILE A 264 -21.20 -1.47 2.91
N TYR A 265 -21.06 -0.15 2.85
CA TYR A 265 -21.25 0.64 1.63
C TYR A 265 -19.88 0.91 1.00
N LEU A 266 -19.81 0.88 -0.32
CA LEU A 266 -18.57 1.04 -1.08
C LEU A 266 -18.52 2.43 -1.71
N ILE A 267 -17.47 3.19 -1.40
CA ILE A 267 -17.16 4.48 -2.01
C ILE A 267 -16.03 4.26 -3.00
N LYS A 268 -16.27 4.51 -4.28
CA LYS A 268 -15.21 4.61 -5.28
C LYS A 268 -14.64 6.01 -5.26
N VAL A 269 -13.34 6.08 -4.99
CA VAL A 269 -12.56 7.32 -4.99
C VAL A 269 -11.73 7.35 -6.27
N THR A 270 -11.96 8.35 -7.10
CA THR A 270 -11.18 8.61 -8.33
C THR A 270 -10.50 9.96 -8.21
N ASN A 271 -9.25 10.04 -8.67
CA ASN A 271 -8.58 11.33 -8.74
C ASN A 271 -9.07 12.12 -9.96
N ALA A 272 -9.41 13.39 -9.78
CA ALA A 272 -9.76 14.31 -10.85
C ALA A 272 -8.58 15.15 -11.38
N GLY A 273 -7.37 14.89 -10.88
CA GLY A 273 -6.08 15.53 -11.17
C GLY A 273 -4.90 14.59 -10.87
N THR A 274 -3.82 15.11 -10.27
CA THR A 274 -2.62 14.30 -9.94
C THR A 274 -2.87 13.38 -8.75
N ASN A 275 -2.63 12.07 -8.93
CA ASN A 275 -2.71 11.10 -7.84
C ASN A 275 -1.61 11.33 -6.80
N SER A 276 -1.99 11.82 -5.61
CA SER A 276 -1.06 12.08 -4.52
C SER A 276 -0.70 10.83 -3.71
N PHE A 277 -1.31 9.67 -3.98
CA PHE A 277 -0.85 8.40 -3.41
C PHE A 277 0.23 7.74 -4.27
N ASP A 278 -0.18 7.32 -5.47
CA ASP A 278 0.63 6.52 -6.39
C ASP A 278 0.06 6.71 -7.80
N ALA A 279 0.89 7.14 -8.74
CA ALA A 279 0.47 7.37 -10.13
C ALA A 279 -0.02 6.09 -10.83
N ARG A 280 0.29 4.91 -10.30
CA ARG A 280 -0.16 3.61 -10.83
C ARG A 280 -1.61 3.30 -10.46
N ILE A 281 -2.18 4.00 -9.48
CA ILE A 281 -3.56 3.78 -9.01
C ILE A 281 -4.54 4.56 -9.88
N SER A 282 -5.51 3.86 -10.45
CA SER A 282 -6.64 4.46 -11.17
C SER A 282 -7.75 4.91 -10.23
N HIS A 283 -8.04 4.09 -9.21
CA HIS A 283 -9.06 4.36 -8.21
C HIS A 283 -8.83 3.53 -6.94
N GLU A 284 -9.48 3.99 -5.87
CA GLU A 284 -9.54 3.30 -4.59
C GLU A 284 -11.00 2.97 -4.26
N ILE A 285 -11.23 1.88 -3.54
CA ILE A 285 -12.53 1.55 -2.94
C ILE A 285 -12.39 1.64 -1.43
N ILE A 286 -13.23 2.47 -0.81
CA ILE A 286 -13.34 2.57 0.65
C ILE A 286 -14.68 1.97 1.05
N GLY A 287 -14.64 0.82 1.72
CA GLY A 287 -15.82 0.19 2.30
C GLY A 287 -16.00 0.62 3.76
N PHE A 288 -17.21 1.04 4.13
CA PHE A 288 -17.52 1.53 5.47
C PHE A 288 -18.85 1.00 5.98
N ASP A 289 -18.99 0.87 7.31
CA ASP A 289 -20.27 0.60 7.95
C ASP A 289 -21.17 1.85 7.86
N PRO A 290 -22.34 1.79 7.21
CA PRO A 290 -23.19 2.96 6.99
C PRO A 290 -23.79 3.55 8.28
N LYS A 291 -23.78 2.81 9.40
CA LYS A 291 -24.30 3.28 10.69
C LYS A 291 -23.24 4.03 11.48
N THR A 292 -22.02 3.52 11.49
CA THR A 292 -20.93 4.01 12.36
C THR A 292 -19.90 4.86 11.63
N PHE A 293 -19.90 4.81 10.29
CA PHE A 293 -18.87 5.37 9.40
C PHE A 293 -17.46 4.83 9.68
N GLU A 294 -17.37 3.66 10.33
CA GLU A 294 -16.11 2.96 10.49
C GLU A 294 -15.67 2.37 9.16
N VAL A 295 -14.42 2.65 8.77
CA VAL A 295 -13.79 1.96 7.64
C VAL A 295 -13.65 0.47 7.96
N LYS A 296 -14.02 -0.38 6.99
CA LYS A 296 -13.93 -1.84 7.06
C LYS A 296 -13.09 -2.43 5.94
N LEU A 297 -12.99 -1.71 4.82
CA LEU A 297 -12.27 -2.14 3.63
C LEU A 297 -11.57 -0.94 2.99
N TRP A 298 -10.34 -1.12 2.54
CA TRP A 298 -9.65 -0.21 1.65
C TRP A 298 -8.95 -1.01 0.56
N GLU A 299 -9.28 -0.75 -0.69
CA GLU A 299 -8.67 -1.38 -1.86
C GLU A 299 -8.11 -0.34 -2.81
N ALA A 300 -7.04 -0.69 -3.52
CA ALA A 300 -6.49 0.12 -4.61
C ALA A 300 -6.36 -0.73 -5.89
N TYR A 301 -6.70 -0.09 -7.01
CA TYR A 301 -6.77 -0.72 -8.32
C TYR A 301 -5.88 0.00 -9.32
N THR A 302 -5.25 -0.77 -10.20
CA THR A 302 -4.53 -0.20 -11.36
C THR A 302 -5.49 -0.02 -12.54
N PRO A 303 -5.13 0.72 -13.60
CA PRO A 303 -5.95 0.77 -14.82
C PRO A 303 -6.05 -0.57 -15.55
N ALA A 304 -5.09 -1.48 -15.34
CA ALA A 304 -4.92 -2.69 -16.14
C ALA A 304 -5.57 -3.94 -15.52
N SER A 305 -6.15 -3.85 -14.32
CA SER A 305 -6.68 -5.01 -13.61
C SER A 305 -7.97 -4.68 -12.88
N GLU A 306 -8.92 -5.62 -12.96
CA GLU A 306 -10.14 -5.62 -12.15
C GLU A 306 -9.91 -6.16 -10.74
N ASP A 307 -8.73 -6.74 -10.46
CA ASP A 307 -8.34 -7.18 -9.14
C ASP A 307 -7.65 -6.03 -8.39
N ALA A 308 -7.98 -5.90 -7.10
CA ALA A 308 -7.25 -5.02 -6.22
C ALA A 308 -5.81 -5.54 -6.13
N TYR A 309 -4.81 -4.69 -6.32
CA TYR A 309 -3.40 -5.07 -6.08
C TYR A 309 -2.97 -4.74 -4.64
N PHE A 310 -3.76 -3.94 -3.94
CA PHE A 310 -3.61 -3.65 -2.52
C PHE A 310 -4.99 -3.70 -1.86
N ARG A 311 -5.09 -4.40 -0.73
CA ARG A 311 -6.33 -4.50 0.06
C ARG A 311 -5.99 -4.53 1.54
N ILE A 312 -6.71 -3.73 2.31
CA ILE A 312 -6.77 -3.76 3.77
C ILE A 312 -8.19 -4.11 4.17
N THR A 313 -8.34 -5.25 4.82
CA THR A 313 -9.60 -5.72 5.43
C THR A 313 -9.50 -5.55 6.94
N ILE A 314 -10.38 -4.75 7.53
CA ILE A 314 -10.36 -4.47 8.97
C ILE A 314 -11.30 -5.45 9.65
N LYS A 315 -10.72 -6.41 10.39
CA LYS A 315 -11.44 -7.46 11.11
C LYS A 315 -12.04 -6.93 12.41
N SER A 316 -11.32 -6.03 13.08
CA SER A 316 -11.83 -5.30 14.25
C SER A 316 -11.31 -3.85 14.25
N PHE A 317 -12.12 -2.93 14.75
CA PHE A 317 -11.80 -1.51 14.87
C PHE A 317 -12.32 -0.99 16.20
N LYS A 318 -11.46 -0.34 16.98
CA LYS A 318 -11.84 0.30 18.24
C LYS A 318 -11.30 1.73 18.24
N ALA A 319 -12.23 2.68 18.32
CA ALA A 319 -11.91 4.06 18.65
C ALA A 319 -11.79 4.20 20.17
N LEU A 320 -10.63 4.65 20.63
CA LEU A 320 -10.29 4.78 22.04
C LEU A 320 -10.00 6.25 22.38
N ALA A 321 -10.27 6.61 23.63
CA ALA A 321 -9.94 7.94 24.14
C ALA A 321 -8.42 8.15 24.24
N ASP A 322 -7.69 7.09 24.60
CA ASP A 322 -6.23 7.08 24.69
C ASP A 322 -5.65 5.65 24.60
N LEU A 323 -4.33 5.55 24.41
CA LEU A 323 -3.51 4.35 24.54
C LEU A 323 -2.29 4.65 25.41
N ALA A 324 -1.87 3.69 26.24
CA ALA A 324 -0.69 3.85 27.06
C ALA A 324 0.59 3.96 26.22
N ASP A 325 1.50 4.86 26.58
CA ASP A 325 2.76 5.08 25.83
C ASP A 325 3.65 3.83 25.82
N SER A 326 3.50 2.93 26.79
CA SER A 326 4.18 1.64 26.83
C SER A 326 3.85 0.75 25.63
N ILE A 327 2.70 0.93 24.99
CA ILE A 327 2.31 0.20 23.78
C ILE A 327 3.28 0.50 22.64
N PHE A 328 3.76 1.74 22.53
CA PHE A 328 4.67 2.18 21.46
C PHE A 328 6.15 1.92 21.79
N LYS A 329 6.45 1.20 22.86
CA LYS A 329 7.80 0.69 23.11
C LYS A 329 8.00 -0.62 22.37
N VAL A 330 9.18 -0.78 21.76
CA VAL A 330 9.58 -1.94 20.97
C VAL A 330 10.85 -2.54 21.53
#